data_AF-A0A183EYI9-F1
#
_entry.id   AF-A0A183EYI9-F1
#
_cell.length_a   1.000
_cell.length_b   1.000
_cell.length_c   1.000
_cell.angle_alpha   90.00
_cell.angle_beta   90.00
_cell.angle_gamma   90.00
#
_symmetry.space_group_name_H-M   'P 1'
#
loop_
_entity.id
_entity.type
_entity.pdbx_description
1 polymer ?
#
loop_
_entity_poly.entity_id
_entity_poly.type
_entity_poly.pdbx_seq_one_letter_code
_entity_poly.pdbx_strand_id
1 'polypeptide(L)'
;IEKRHVQYRWNCGTGVGIVRVSHQTVNDGKWHSLKISRRSRHVKLVLDEMYEAEGDSPAGSDVINLYRDSMRLTFGAVVSQAVGDDNFVSANDLKPNVTKGMIGCFG
;
A
#
# COMPACT_ATOMS: atom_id res chain seq x y z
N ILE A 1 3.38 1.72 7.64
CA ILE A 1 3.90 1.36 8.98
C ILE A 1 2.76 1.41 9.99
N GLU A 2 2.51 0.32 10.70
CA GLU A 2 1.51 0.24 11.77
C GLU A 2 2.20 -0.16 13.07
N LYS A 3 1.97 0.59 14.15
CA LYS A 3 2.62 0.40 15.46
C LYS A 3 4.14 0.18 15.31
N ARG A 4 4.79 0.98 14.45
CA ARG A 4 6.24 0.93 14.13
C ARG A 4 6.73 -0.27 13.30
N HIS A 5 5.85 -1.16 12.90
CA HIS A 5 6.18 -2.35 12.11
C HIS A 5 5.75 -2.21 10.66
N VAL A 6 6.41 -2.94 9.77
CA VAL A 6 6.02 -3.03 8.36
C VAL A 6 4.79 -3.91 8.21
N GLN A 7 3.79 -3.39 7.50
CA GLN A 7 2.55 -4.09 7.22
C GLN A 7 2.12 -3.80 5.78
N TYR A 8 1.75 -4.86 5.07
CA TYR A 8 1.10 -4.80 3.77
C TYR A 8 -0.37 -5.19 3.90
N ARG A 9 -1.25 -4.44 3.24
CA ARG A 9 -2.69 -4.68 3.18
C ARG A 9 -3.12 -4.67 1.73
N TRP A 10 -3.94 -5.63 1.32
CA TRP A 10 -4.47 -5.71 -0.04
C TRP A 10 -5.90 -6.26 -0.03
N ASN A 11 -6.66 -5.98 -1.08
CA ASN A 11 -8.01 -6.52 -1.25
C ASN A 11 -8.20 -6.92 -2.72
N CYS A 12 -8.52 -8.19 -2.95
CA CYS A 12 -8.79 -8.72 -4.28
C CYS A 12 -10.29 -8.74 -4.63
N GLY A 13 -11.17 -8.26 -3.76
CA GLY A 13 -12.63 -8.21 -3.97
C GLY A 13 -13.45 -9.04 -2.99
N THR A 14 -12.82 -9.91 -2.19
CA THR A 14 -13.48 -10.75 -1.17
C THR A 14 -13.06 -10.43 0.26
N GLY A 15 -12.33 -9.32 0.45
CA GLY A 15 -11.92 -8.84 1.76
C GLY A 15 -10.44 -8.51 1.82
N VAL A 16 -10.05 -7.87 2.92
CA VAL A 16 -8.69 -7.37 3.12
C VAL A 16 -7.79 -8.48 3.65
N GLY A 17 -6.71 -8.79 2.91
CA GLY A 17 -5.56 -9.54 3.41
C GLY A 17 -4.58 -8.61 4.13
N ILE A 18 -3.94 -9.12 5.18
CA ILE A 18 -2.96 -8.37 5.99
C ILE A 18 -1.77 -9.28 6.29
N VAL A 19 -0.56 -8.79 6.02
CA VAL A 19 0.70 -9.43 6.41
C VAL A 19 1.59 -8.41 7.09
N ARG A 20 2.20 -8.79 8.21
CA ARG A 20 3.02 -7.89 9.05
C ARG A 20 4.29 -8.60 9.50
N VAL A 21 5.43 -7.93 9.36
CA VAL A 21 6.66 -8.33 10.05
C VAL A 21 6.60 -7.82 11.49
N SER A 22 6.42 -8.72 12.45
CA SER A 22 6.18 -8.37 13.87
C SER A 22 7.44 -8.28 14.73
N HIS A 23 8.57 -8.74 14.24
CA HIS A 23 9.80 -8.92 15.04
C HIS A 23 10.81 -7.78 14.84
N GLN A 24 10.53 -6.81 13.98
CA GLN A 24 11.42 -5.70 13.66
C GLN A 24 10.64 -4.39 13.53
N THR A 25 11.12 -3.36 14.23
CA THR A 25 10.63 -1.97 14.08
C THR A 25 11.49 -1.21 13.09
N VAL A 26 10.90 -0.26 12.36
CA VAL A 26 11.59 0.53 11.31
C VAL A 26 11.68 2.02 11.62
N ASN A 27 11.46 2.40 12.89
CA ASN A 27 11.48 3.80 13.34
C ASN A 27 12.75 4.14 14.14
N ASP A 28 13.86 3.47 13.85
CA ASP A 28 15.13 3.57 14.57
C ASP A 28 16.12 4.58 13.93
N GLY A 29 15.70 5.25 12.86
CA GLY A 29 16.51 6.23 12.13
C GLY A 29 17.48 5.61 11.12
N LYS A 30 17.39 4.30 10.86
CA LYS A 30 18.22 3.60 9.87
C LYS A 30 17.45 3.33 8.58
N TRP A 31 18.21 3.07 7.52
CA TRP A 31 17.66 2.58 6.27
C TRP A 31 17.22 1.13 6.41
N HIS A 32 16.04 0.84 5.88
CA HIS A 32 15.48 -0.50 5.82
C HIS A 32 15.08 -0.83 4.38
N SER A 33 15.35 -2.06 3.94
CA SER A 33 14.97 -2.55 2.61
C SER A 33 13.70 -3.38 2.70
N LEU A 34 12.71 -3.10 1.85
CA LEU A 34 11.45 -3.85 1.83
C LEU A 34 11.17 -4.43 0.45
N LYS A 35 10.97 -5.76 0.40
CA LYS A 35 10.53 -6.47 -0.80
C LYS A 35 9.14 -7.05 -0.56
N ILE A 36 8.23 -6.85 -1.51
CA ILE A 36 6.86 -7.37 -1.49
C ILE A 36 6.66 -8.17 -2.77
N SER A 37 6.28 -9.43 -2.63
CA SER A 37 5.84 -10.28 -3.74
C SER A 37 4.40 -10.71 -3.50
N ARG A 38 3.56 -10.63 -4.53
CA ARG A 38 2.18 -11.14 -4.50
C ARG A 38 1.93 -12.02 -5.70
N ARG A 39 1.37 -13.19 -5.46
CA ARG A 39 0.85 -14.09 -6.50
C ARG A 39 -0.56 -14.53 -6.12
N SER A 40 -1.56 -14.16 -6.93
CA SER A 40 -2.97 -14.44 -6.60
C SER A 40 -3.27 -13.87 -5.18
N ARG A 41 -3.85 -14.66 -4.28
CA ARG A 41 -4.15 -14.23 -2.91
C ARG A 41 -2.93 -14.17 -1.99
N HIS A 42 -1.85 -14.86 -2.35
CA HIS A 42 -0.70 -15.07 -1.47
C HIS A 42 0.32 -13.93 -1.59
N VAL A 43 0.82 -13.48 -0.45
CA VAL A 43 1.85 -12.46 -0.32
C VAL A 43 3.03 -12.97 0.47
N LYS A 44 4.23 -12.60 0.02
CA LYS A 44 5.48 -12.69 0.79
C LYS A 44 6.07 -11.29 0.99
N LEU A 45 6.40 -10.98 2.24
CA LEU A 45 7.01 -9.74 2.71
C LEU A 45 8.40 -10.06 3.24
N VAL A 46 9.43 -9.36 2.77
CA VAL A 46 10.82 -9.53 3.23
C VAL A 46 11.39 -8.17 3.60
N LEU A 47 11.79 -8.01 4.86
CA LEU A 47 12.42 -6.81 5.42
C LEU A 47 13.89 -7.10 5.73
N ASP A 48 14.77 -6.23 5.24
CA ASP A 48 16.23 -6.29 5.41
C ASP A 48 16.86 -7.63 5.02
N GLU A 49 16.24 -8.31 4.04
CA GLU A 49 16.65 -9.65 3.56
C GLU A 49 16.67 -10.74 4.63
N MET A 50 16.12 -10.46 5.82
CA MET A 50 16.22 -11.32 7.01
C MET A 50 14.85 -11.64 7.60
N TYR A 51 13.98 -10.64 7.73
CA TYR A 51 12.69 -10.81 8.39
C TYR A 51 11.59 -11.06 7.37
N GLU A 52 10.96 -12.22 7.44
CA GLU A 52 9.92 -12.61 6.50
C GLU A 52 8.54 -12.71 7.16
N ALA A 53 7.50 -12.43 6.39
CA ALA A 53 6.12 -12.73 6.76
C ALA A 53 5.33 -13.07 5.49
N GLU A 54 4.40 -14.02 5.62
CA GLU A 54 3.57 -14.49 4.51
C GLU A 54 2.10 -14.56 4.93
N GLY A 55 1.20 -14.57 3.95
CA GLY A 55 -0.22 -14.76 4.20
C GLY A 55 -1.09 -14.59 2.97
N ASP A 56 -2.36 -14.91 3.14
CA ASP A 56 -3.35 -14.94 2.08
C ASP A 56 -4.51 -13.99 2.40
N SER A 57 -5.08 -13.37 1.36
CA SER A 57 -6.40 -12.73 1.49
C SER A 57 -7.51 -13.79 1.60
N PRO A 58 -8.71 -13.41 2.08
CA PRO A 58 -9.85 -14.33 2.14
C PRO A 58 -10.11 -15.04 0.83
N ALA A 59 -10.62 -16.27 0.92
CA ALA A 59 -10.93 -17.09 -0.25
C ALA A 59 -11.93 -16.40 -1.20
N GLY A 60 -11.86 -16.78 -2.47
CA GLY A 60 -12.65 -16.18 -3.55
C GLY A 60 -11.76 -15.42 -4.52
N SER A 61 -12.01 -14.13 -4.71
CA SER A 61 -11.30 -13.34 -5.72
C SER A 61 -9.81 -13.20 -5.40
N ASP A 62 -8.98 -13.26 -6.43
CA ASP A 62 -7.53 -13.20 -6.34
C ASP A 62 -6.88 -12.19 -7.32
N VAL A 63 -7.73 -11.51 -8.09
CA VAL A 63 -7.35 -10.48 -9.06
C VAL A 63 -7.59 -9.10 -8.45
N ILE A 64 -6.59 -8.21 -8.59
CA ILE A 64 -6.76 -6.79 -8.30
C ILE A 64 -7.15 -6.10 -9.61
N ASN A 65 -8.31 -5.43 -9.61
CA ASN A 65 -8.76 -4.66 -10.76
C ASN A 65 -8.12 -3.26 -10.74
N LEU A 66 -7.43 -2.91 -11.83
CA LEU A 66 -6.74 -1.62 -12.01
C LEU A 66 -7.32 -0.81 -13.18
N TYR A 67 -8.54 -1.10 -13.62
CA TYR A 67 -9.15 -0.43 -14.76
C TYR A 67 -9.50 1.05 -14.47
N ARG A 68 -9.29 1.92 -15.48
CA ARG A 68 -9.55 3.38 -15.47
C ARG A 68 -8.87 4.11 -14.31
N ASP A 69 -9.64 4.83 -13.50
CA ASP A 69 -9.18 5.74 -12.46
C ASP A 69 -8.63 5.00 -11.22
N SER A 70 -8.66 3.66 -11.25
CA SER A 70 -8.15 2.81 -10.17
C SER A 70 -6.62 2.68 -10.16
N MET A 71 -5.92 3.10 -11.22
CA MET A 71 -4.46 2.93 -11.36
C MET A 71 -3.63 4.10 -10.79
N ARG A 72 -3.96 4.55 -9.58
CA ARG A 72 -3.17 5.59 -8.89
C ARG A 72 -2.08 4.99 -8.02
N LEU A 73 -0.83 5.33 -8.31
CA LEU A 73 0.31 5.03 -7.45
C LEU A 73 0.73 6.27 -6.66
N THR A 74 0.73 6.16 -5.34
CA THR A 74 1.11 7.26 -4.43
C THR A 74 2.20 6.78 -3.48
N PHE A 75 3.23 7.61 -3.30
CA PHE A 75 4.31 7.37 -2.35
C PHE A 75 4.27 8.42 -1.24
N GLY A 76 4.55 7.98 -0.01
CA GLY A 76 4.74 8.89 1.13
C GLY A 76 3.49 9.64 1.60
N ALA A 77 2.30 9.36 1.08
CA ALA A 77 1.06 10.01 1.52
C ALA A 77 -0.18 9.17 1.26
N VAL A 78 -1.25 9.47 1.99
CA VAL A 78 -2.64 9.10 1.69
C VAL A 78 -3.31 10.30 1.05
N VAL A 79 -3.91 10.06 -0.10
CA VAL A 79 -4.54 11.09 -0.93
C VAL A 79 -6.02 10.74 -1.13
N SER A 80 -6.89 11.73 -0.97
CA SER A 80 -8.25 11.70 -1.50
C SER A 80 -8.35 12.65 -2.70
N GLN A 81 -9.13 12.25 -3.70
CA GLN A 81 -9.47 13.12 -4.82
C GLN A 81 -10.96 12.95 -5.10
N ALA A 82 -11.69 14.05 -5.16
CA ALA A 82 -13.06 14.04 -5.65
C ALA A 82 -12.97 13.90 -7.18
N VAL A 83 -13.28 12.72 -7.71
CA VAL A 83 -13.57 12.58 -9.14
C VAL A 83 -14.99 13.08 -9.31
N GLY A 84 -15.14 14.37 -9.63
CA GLY A 84 -16.42 14.90 -10.08
C GLY A 84 -16.71 14.34 -11.48
N ASP A 85 -17.93 13.86 -11.70
CA ASP A 85 -18.41 13.28 -12.97
C ASP A 85 -18.62 14.34 -14.08
N ASP A 86 -17.98 15.51 -13.94
CA ASP A 86 -18.15 16.65 -14.81
C ASP A 86 -17.10 16.61 -15.95
N ASN A 87 -17.59 16.66 -17.19
CA ASN A 87 -16.82 16.58 -18.44
C ASN A 87 -15.85 17.75 -18.69
N PHE A 88 -15.51 18.55 -17.67
CA PHE A 88 -14.59 19.68 -17.76
C PHE A 88 -13.72 19.81 -16.50
N VAL A 89 -12.96 18.75 -16.19
CA VAL A 89 -11.95 18.81 -15.12
C VAL A 89 -10.73 19.57 -15.66
N SER A 90 -10.50 20.79 -15.17
CA SER A 90 -9.27 21.52 -15.46
C SER A 90 -8.10 20.83 -14.76
N ALA A 91 -6.88 20.93 -15.30
CA ALA A 91 -5.69 20.37 -14.65
C ALA A 91 -5.49 20.90 -13.20
N ASN A 92 -6.03 22.08 -12.89
CA ASN A 92 -6.03 22.65 -11.54
C ASN A 92 -6.98 21.94 -10.55
N ASP A 93 -8.05 21.30 -11.04
CA ASP A 93 -9.01 20.55 -10.23
C ASP A 93 -8.51 19.13 -9.91
N LEU A 94 -7.40 18.71 -10.53
CA LEU A 94 -6.74 17.44 -10.24
C LEU A 94 -5.88 17.47 -8.97
N LYS A 95 -5.96 18.54 -8.16
CA LYS A 95 -5.11 18.67 -6.97
C LYS A 95 -5.47 17.60 -5.93
N PRO A 96 -4.54 16.66 -5.62
CA PRO A 96 -4.78 15.65 -4.60
C PRO A 96 -4.91 16.29 -3.21
N ASN A 97 -5.93 15.91 -2.44
CA ASN A 97 -6.03 16.28 -1.04
C ASN A 97 -5.26 15.27 -0.18
N VAL A 98 -4.15 15.69 0.43
CA VAL A 98 -3.33 14.84 1.29
C VAL A 98 -3.95 14.77 2.68
N THR A 99 -4.48 13.62 3.05
CA THR A 99 -5.09 13.40 4.37
C THR A 99 -4.07 12.95 5.43
N LYS A 100 -2.97 12.32 5.00
CA LYS A 100 -1.89 11.89 5.88
C LYS A 100 -0.58 11.75 5.13
N GLY A 101 0.46 12.46 5.57
CA GLY A 101 1.82 12.32 5.05
C GLY A 101 2.67 11.30 5.83
N MET A 102 3.73 10.83 5.20
CA MET A 102 4.82 10.10 5.82
C MET A 102 5.85 11.09 6.37
N ILE A 103 6.48 10.74 7.49
CA ILE A 103 7.60 11.46 8.08
C ILE A 103 8.82 10.55 8.00
N GLY A 104 9.84 10.96 7.26
CA GLY A 104 11.07 10.20 7.02
C GLY A 104 11.56 10.33 5.58
N CYS A 105 12.55 9.53 5.23
CA CYS A 105 13.09 9.42 3.88
C CYS A 105 12.69 8.07 3.25
N PHE A 106 12.60 8.05 1.92
CA PHE A 106 12.45 6.84 1.11
C PHE A 106 13.25 7.00 -0.18
N GLY A 107 13.81 5.90 -0.70
CA GLY A 107 14.70 5.88 -1.86
C GLY A 107 15.02 4.46 -2.28
#